data_AF-A0A7T7CDI9-F1
#
_entry.id   AF-A0A7T7CDI9-F1
#
_cell.length_a   1.000
_cell.length_b   1.000
_cell.length_c   1.000
_cell.angle_alpha   90.00
_cell.angle_beta   90.00
_cell.angle_gamma   90.00
#
_symmetry.space_group_name_H-M   'P 1'
#
loop_
_entity.id
_entity.type
_entity.pdbx_description
1 polymer ?
#
loop_
_entity_poly.entity_id
_entity_poly.type
_entity_poly.pdbx_seq_one_letter_code
_entity_poly.pdbx_strand_id
1 'polypeptide(L)'
;MFFTGNKNKKDERIIQSQNKIYKELYWVVVAICFLSMAIKMSIYGWGEAMILTELAILLACGVYYLIRSSNLGLFSDEVETHDEKSKFSTDTKLVFFIGIAGVVFALFMGINSAMQYAEGTAQSWVYFGLVFFVSIVGYVGFLLFVIGIPYLLAKSNSKRIARKNEEE
;
A
#
# COMPACT_ATOMS: atom_id res chain seq x y z
N MET A 1 5.21 -12.96 -54.27
CA MET A 1 4.31 -12.20 -53.38
C MET A 1 4.66 -12.60 -51.95
N PHE A 2 5.57 -11.87 -51.31
CA PHE A 2 6.05 -12.18 -49.97
C PHE A 2 5.03 -11.66 -48.94
N PHE A 3 4.43 -12.57 -48.18
CA PHE A 3 3.60 -12.24 -47.03
C PHE A 3 4.46 -11.54 -45.98
N THR A 4 4.41 -10.21 -45.99
CA THR A 4 4.93 -9.39 -44.92
C THR A 4 3.87 -9.40 -43.81
N GLY A 5 3.88 -10.47 -43.01
CA GLY A 5 3.09 -10.55 -41.80
C GLY A 5 3.60 -9.48 -40.82
N ASN A 6 2.81 -8.43 -40.65
CA ASN A 6 3.13 -7.33 -39.75
C ASN A 6 3.24 -7.86 -38.31
N LYS A 7 4.47 -8.01 -37.82
CA LYS A 7 4.75 -8.35 -36.42
C LYS A 7 4.41 -7.14 -35.55
N ASN A 8 3.83 -7.39 -34.38
CA ASN A 8 3.71 -6.48 -33.23
C ASN A 8 2.56 -5.45 -33.21
N LYS A 9 1.32 -5.86 -33.45
CA LYS A 9 0.21 -5.33 -32.64
C LYS A 9 -0.29 -6.44 -31.74
N LYS A 10 0.22 -6.51 -30.51
CA LYS A 10 -0.42 -7.34 -29.48
C LYS A 10 -1.86 -6.86 -29.37
N ASP A 11 -2.81 -7.77 -29.48
CA ASP A 11 -4.22 -7.43 -29.36
C ASP A 11 -4.48 -6.85 -27.96
N GLU A 12 -4.92 -5.60 -27.93
CA GLU A 12 -5.20 -4.83 -26.71
C GLU A 12 -6.20 -5.57 -25.81
N ARG A 13 -7.14 -6.32 -26.41
CA ARG A 13 -8.12 -7.15 -25.69
C ARG A 13 -7.45 -8.27 -24.91
N ILE A 14 -6.40 -8.88 -25.46
CA ILE A 14 -5.64 -9.94 -24.80
C ILE A 14 -4.84 -9.34 -23.63
N ILE A 15 -4.23 -8.17 -23.81
CA ILE A 15 -3.49 -7.47 -22.74
C ILE A 15 -4.44 -7.09 -21.60
N GLN A 16 -5.61 -6.53 -21.91
CA GLN A 16 -6.61 -6.17 -20.92
C GLN A 16 -7.10 -7.39 -20.13
N SER A 17 -7.33 -8.51 -20.81
CA SER A 17 -7.75 -9.77 -20.18
C SER A 17 -6.66 -10.32 -19.25
N GLN A 18 -5.40 -10.28 -19.67
CA GLN A 18 -4.27 -10.67 -18.83
C GLN A 18 -4.20 -9.80 -17.57
N ASN A 19 -4.27 -8.48 -17.69
CA ASN A 19 -4.21 -7.56 -16.55
C ASN A 19 -5.33 -7.82 -15.54
N LYS A 20 -6.54 -8.13 -16.01
CA LYS A 20 -7.66 -8.52 -15.14
C LYS A 20 -7.33 -9.80 -14.36
N ILE A 21 -6.83 -10.84 -15.02
CA ILE A 21 -6.44 -12.10 -14.37
C ILE A 21 -5.35 -11.85 -13.33
N TYR A 22 -4.35 -11.01 -13.61
CA TYR A 22 -3.30 -10.70 -12.63
C TYR A 22 -3.83 -9.94 -11.42
N LYS A 23 -4.79 -9.02 -11.62
CA LYS A 23 -5.46 -8.32 -10.52
C LYS A 23 -6.29 -9.28 -9.65
N GLU A 24 -7.02 -10.20 -10.28
CA GLU A 24 -7.78 -11.24 -9.57
C GLU A 24 -6.85 -12.19 -8.82
N LEU A 25 -5.76 -12.64 -9.44
CA LEU A 25 -4.76 -13.51 -8.81
C LEU A 25 -4.13 -12.86 -7.56
N TYR A 26 -3.82 -11.56 -7.63
CA TYR A 26 -3.34 -10.81 -6.47
C TYR A 26 -4.33 -10.89 -5.30
N TRP A 27 -5.63 -10.64 -5.55
CA TRP A 27 -6.66 -10.73 -4.52
C TRP A 27 -6.85 -12.16 -4.00
N VAL A 28 -6.71 -13.18 -4.84
CA VAL A 28 -6.74 -14.59 -4.42
C VAL A 28 -5.58 -14.89 -3.47
N VAL A 29 -4.36 -14.48 -3.79
CA VAL A 29 -3.19 -14.68 -2.92
C VAL A 29 -3.39 -13.97 -1.58
N VAL A 30 -3.88 -12.73 -1.61
CA VAL A 30 -4.21 -11.97 -0.40
C VAL A 30 -5.24 -12.71 0.45
N ALA A 31 -6.34 -13.19 -0.15
CA ALA A 31 -7.38 -13.93 0.56
C ALA A 31 -6.86 -15.22 1.21
N ILE A 32 -6.01 -15.98 0.50
CA ILE A 32 -5.39 -17.20 1.04
C ILE A 32 -4.47 -16.87 2.23
N CYS A 33 -3.66 -15.81 2.13
CA CYS A 33 -2.79 -15.39 3.24
C CYS A 33 -3.60 -14.94 4.46
N PHE A 34 -4.67 -14.16 4.26
CA PHE A 34 -5.55 -13.76 5.36
C PHE A 34 -6.26 -14.94 6.01
N LEU A 35 -6.76 -15.89 5.21
CA LEU A 35 -7.39 -17.10 5.73
C LEU A 35 -6.38 -17.95 6.52
N SER A 36 -5.16 -18.10 5.99
CA SER A 36 -4.08 -18.82 6.68
C SER A 36 -3.72 -18.16 8.01
N MET A 37 -3.59 -16.83 8.04
CA MET A 37 -3.33 -16.07 9.26
C MET A 37 -4.45 -16.25 10.29
N ALA A 38 -5.73 -16.17 9.87
CA ALA A 38 -6.87 -16.37 10.76
C ALA A 38 -6.90 -17.78 11.36
N ILE A 39 -6.61 -18.81 10.55
CA ILE A 39 -6.52 -20.20 11.02
C ILE A 39 -5.39 -20.35 12.05
N LYS A 40 -4.20 -19.81 11.76
CA LYS A 40 -3.06 -19.87 12.69
C LYS A 40 -3.38 -19.18 14.02
N MET A 41 -3.98 -17.99 13.98
CA MET A 41 -4.37 -17.28 15.21
C MET A 41 -5.43 -18.04 16.02
N SER A 42 -6.34 -18.74 15.34
CA SER A 42 -7.37 -19.56 16.00
C SER A 42 -6.78 -20.79 16.72
N ILE A 43 -5.78 -21.44 16.11
CA ILE A 43 -5.17 -22.67 16.64
C ILE A 43 -4.10 -22.38 17.69
N TYR A 44 -3.18 -21.46 17.41
CA TYR A 44 -1.99 -21.20 18.23
C TYR A 44 -2.17 -20.04 19.22
N GLY A 45 -3.30 -19.34 19.17
CA GLY A 45 -3.57 -18.20 20.04
C GLY A 45 -2.81 -16.92 19.65
N TRP A 46 -3.11 -15.84 20.37
CA TRP A 46 -2.52 -14.52 20.15
C TRP A 46 -1.12 -14.47 20.76
N GLY A 47 -0.08 -14.50 19.92
CA GLY A 47 1.31 -14.28 20.34
C GLY A 47 2.28 -15.39 19.95
N GLU A 48 1.83 -16.65 19.85
CA GLU A 48 2.69 -17.79 19.46
C GLU A 48 2.56 -18.16 17.98
N ALA A 49 1.51 -17.66 17.31
CA ALA A 49 1.32 -17.88 15.87
C ALA A 49 2.45 -17.20 15.07
N MET A 50 3.34 -18.00 14.47
CA MET A 50 4.35 -17.50 13.52
C MET A 50 3.66 -17.07 12.22
N ILE A 51 3.35 -15.77 12.13
CA ILE A 51 2.70 -15.11 10.98
C ILE A 51 3.69 -14.39 10.04
N LEU A 52 4.99 -14.54 10.30
CA LEU A 52 6.05 -13.85 9.56
C LEU A 52 6.04 -14.22 8.07
N THR A 53 5.75 -15.49 7.75
CA THR A 53 5.70 -15.99 6.37
C THR A 53 4.57 -15.35 5.56
N GLU A 54 3.38 -15.23 6.15
CA GLU A 54 2.20 -14.62 5.52
C GLU A 54 2.45 -13.11 5.29
N LEU A 55 3.03 -12.44 6.29
CA LEU A 55 3.44 -11.04 6.17
C LEU A 55 4.47 -10.83 5.06
N ALA A 56 5.48 -11.70 4.97
CA ALA A 56 6.49 -11.63 3.92
C ALA A 56 5.88 -11.82 2.52
N ILE A 57 4.97 -12.79 2.35
CA ILE A 57 4.27 -13.03 1.08
C ILE A 57 3.40 -11.83 0.71
N LEU A 58 2.60 -11.31 1.64
CA LEU A 58 1.74 -10.15 1.40
C LEU A 58 2.56 -8.92 0.99
N LEU A 59 3.68 -8.66 1.67
CA LEU A 59 4.58 -7.55 1.32
C LEU A 59 5.22 -7.75 -0.05
N ALA A 60 5.80 -8.92 -0.31
CA ALA A 60 6.46 -9.21 -1.59
C ALA A 60 5.47 -9.15 -2.77
N CYS A 61 4.28 -9.72 -2.62
CA CYS A 61 3.23 -9.67 -3.63
C CYS A 61 2.71 -8.24 -3.86
N GLY A 62 2.52 -7.46 -2.80
CA GLY A 62 2.11 -6.06 -2.89
C GLY A 62 3.13 -5.21 -3.66
N VAL A 63 4.41 -5.34 -3.30
CA VAL A 63 5.52 -4.63 -3.98
C VAL A 63 5.62 -5.06 -5.44
N TYR A 64 5.56 -6.37 -5.73
CA TYR A 64 5.59 -6.88 -7.10
C TYR A 64 4.44 -6.33 -7.94
N TYR A 65 3.23 -6.33 -7.39
CA TYR A 65 2.05 -5.81 -8.09
C TYR A 65 2.20 -4.31 -8.38
N LEU A 66 2.66 -3.52 -7.40
CA LEU A 66 2.88 -2.07 -7.55
C LEU A 66 3.92 -1.75 -8.63
N ILE A 67 5.07 -2.43 -8.60
CA ILE A 67 6.15 -2.23 -9.60
C ILE A 67 5.62 -2.58 -10.99
N ARG A 68 4.91 -3.71 -11.10
CA ARG A 68 4.39 -4.17 -12.38
C ARG A 68 3.31 -3.26 -12.96
N SER A 69 2.33 -2.86 -12.15
CA SER A 69 1.26 -1.96 -12.61
C SER A 69 1.81 -0.60 -13.03
N SER A 70 2.81 -0.09 -12.30
CA SER A 70 3.55 1.10 -12.67
C SER A 70 4.25 0.94 -14.03
N ASN A 71 4.97 -0.15 -14.24
CA ASN A 71 5.71 -0.40 -15.49
C ASN A 71 4.80 -0.61 -16.71
N LEU A 72 3.52 -0.90 -16.51
CA LEU A 72 2.54 -1.05 -17.58
C LEU A 72 1.77 0.25 -17.89
N GLY A 73 2.00 1.36 -17.17
CA GLY A 73 1.23 2.60 -17.35
C GLY A 73 -0.17 2.59 -16.72
N LEU A 74 -0.71 1.39 -16.43
CA LEU A 74 -2.05 1.18 -15.88
C LEU A 74 -2.29 1.85 -14.53
N PHE A 75 -1.25 2.00 -13.72
CA PHE A 75 -1.38 2.59 -12.38
C PHE A 75 -1.77 4.07 -12.45
N SER A 76 -1.20 4.83 -13.39
CA SER A 76 -1.59 6.23 -13.60
C SER A 76 -3.00 6.33 -14.15
N ASP A 77 -3.33 5.50 -15.15
CA ASP A 77 -4.64 5.53 -15.80
C ASP A 77 -5.76 5.18 -14.81
N GLU A 78 -5.53 4.19 -13.93
CA GLU A 78 -6.47 3.84 -12.86
C GLU A 78 -6.69 5.01 -11.88
N VAL A 79 -5.61 5.71 -11.50
CA VAL A 79 -5.68 6.88 -10.60
C VAL A 79 -6.42 8.03 -11.26
N GLU A 80 -6.11 8.35 -12.52
CA GLU A 80 -6.75 9.43 -13.26
C GLU A 80 -8.23 9.15 -13.51
N THR A 81 -8.58 7.93 -13.94
CA THR A 81 -9.99 7.51 -14.09
C THR A 81 -10.75 7.57 -12.77
N HIS A 82 -10.11 7.19 -11.66
CA HIS A 82 -10.72 7.31 -10.34
C HIS A 82 -10.91 8.78 -9.95
N ASP A 83 -9.92 9.64 -10.19
CA ASP A 83 -9.96 11.05 -9.84
C ASP A 83 -10.97 11.84 -10.70
N GLU A 84 -11.22 11.43 -11.94
CA GLU A 84 -12.32 11.94 -12.77
C GLU A 84 -13.70 11.56 -12.22
N LYS A 85 -13.84 10.33 -11.72
CA LYS A 85 -15.12 9.82 -11.21
C LYS A 85 -15.39 10.18 -9.75
N SER A 86 -14.35 10.52 -8.99
CA SER A 86 -14.44 10.73 -7.54
C SER A 86 -14.24 12.20 -7.17
N LYS A 87 -15.04 12.68 -6.20
CA LYS A 87 -14.91 14.04 -5.67
C LYS A 87 -13.59 14.26 -4.90
N PHE A 88 -12.93 13.20 -4.46
CA PHE A 88 -11.67 13.25 -3.73
C PHE A 88 -10.58 12.53 -4.52
N SER A 89 -9.49 13.24 -4.80
CA SER A 89 -8.32 12.66 -5.45
C SER A 89 -7.71 11.53 -4.62
N THR A 90 -7.12 10.57 -5.31
CA THR A 90 -6.41 9.45 -4.69
C THR A 90 -5.26 9.94 -3.81
N ASP A 91 -4.61 11.04 -4.20
CA ASP A 91 -3.55 11.69 -3.43
C ASP A 91 -4.08 12.24 -2.10
N THR A 92 -5.25 12.91 -2.12
CA THR A 92 -5.90 13.42 -0.90
C THR A 92 -6.29 12.29 0.04
N LYS A 93 -6.85 11.19 -0.50
CA LYS A 93 -7.19 10.01 0.30
C LYS A 93 -5.95 9.42 0.95
N LEU A 94 -4.85 9.27 0.21
CA LEU A 94 -3.59 8.72 0.72
C LEU A 94 -3.03 9.56 1.86
N VAL A 95 -2.93 10.88 1.69
CA VAL A 95 -2.44 11.78 2.75
C VAL A 95 -3.34 11.72 3.99
N PHE A 96 -4.65 11.68 3.79
CA PHE A 96 -5.62 11.57 4.88
C PHE A 96 -5.48 10.25 5.64
N PHE A 97 -5.34 9.11 4.94
CA PHE A 97 -5.13 7.81 5.55
C PHE A 97 -3.80 7.73 6.32
N ILE A 98 -2.71 8.24 5.76
CA ILE A 98 -1.40 8.27 6.44
C ILE A 98 -1.46 9.16 7.68
N GLY A 99 -2.10 10.33 7.57
CA GLY A 99 -2.28 11.25 8.69
C GLY A 99 -3.08 10.62 9.84
N ILE A 100 -4.24 10.03 9.53
CA ILE A 100 -5.07 9.36 10.54
C ILE A 100 -4.32 8.18 11.17
N ALA A 101 -3.72 7.31 10.36
CA ALA A 101 -3.00 6.15 10.86
C ALA A 101 -1.87 6.58 11.80
N GLY A 102 -1.08 7.58 11.42
CA GLY A 102 0.00 8.11 12.24
C GLY A 102 -0.50 8.73 13.56
N VAL A 103 -1.60 9.47 13.55
CA VAL A 103 -2.20 10.03 14.77
C VAL A 103 -2.72 8.93 15.69
N VAL A 104 -3.40 7.92 15.14
CA VAL A 104 -3.91 6.78 15.93
C VAL A 104 -2.75 6.00 16.58
N PHE A 105 -1.68 5.73 15.83
CA PHE A 105 -0.48 5.09 16.38
C PHE A 105 0.20 5.94 17.45
N ALA A 106 0.31 7.25 17.23
CA ALA A 106 0.90 8.16 18.20
C ALA A 106 0.07 8.26 19.48
N LEU A 107 -1.26 8.29 19.38
CA LEU A 107 -2.14 8.23 20.55
C LEU A 107 -1.94 6.92 21.31
N PHE A 108 -1.91 5.79 20.61
CA PHE A 108 -1.69 4.49 21.23
C PHE A 108 -0.36 4.45 22.00
N MET A 109 0.73 4.91 21.38
CA MET A 109 2.04 4.95 22.04
C MET A 109 2.11 5.95 23.18
N GLY A 110 1.52 7.13 23.02
CA GLY A 110 1.46 8.16 24.07
C GLY A 110 0.68 7.67 25.29
N ILE A 111 -0.49 7.04 25.10
CA ILE A 111 -1.30 6.45 26.17
C ILE A 111 -0.51 5.33 26.85
N ASN A 112 0.07 4.41 26.07
CA ASN A 112 0.84 3.30 26.62
C ASN A 112 2.02 3.81 27.47
N SER A 113 2.71 4.85 27.01
CA SER A 113 3.79 5.48 27.77
C SER A 113 3.31 6.08 29.09
N ALA A 114 2.21 6.83 29.05
CA ALA A 114 1.64 7.46 30.24
C ALA A 114 1.11 6.45 31.26
N MET A 115 0.64 5.30 30.82
CA MET A 115 0.12 4.23 31.69
C MET A 115 1.22 3.34 32.27
N GLN A 116 2.27 3.02 31.51
CA GLN A 116 3.31 2.10 31.97
C GLN A 116 4.42 2.78 32.79
N TYR A 117 4.79 4.02 32.48
CA TYR A 117 6.03 4.62 32.98
C TYR A 117 5.83 5.80 33.94
N ALA A 118 4.62 6.33 34.08
CA ALA A 118 4.38 7.47 34.96
C ALA A 118 3.92 7.02 36.34
N GLU A 119 4.55 7.57 37.38
CA GLU A 119 4.23 7.27 38.78
C GLU A 119 3.24 8.28 39.39
N GLY A 120 2.93 9.38 38.68
CA GLY A 120 2.01 10.42 39.13
C GLY A 120 1.33 11.18 37.99
N THR A 121 0.20 11.82 38.29
CA THR A 121 -0.68 12.48 37.29
C THR A 121 0.03 13.57 36.48
N ALA A 122 0.85 14.39 37.11
CA ALA A 122 1.64 15.42 36.43
C ALA A 122 2.66 14.80 35.45
N GLN A 123 3.31 13.71 35.85
CA GLN A 123 4.29 13.00 35.02
C GLN A 123 3.63 12.26 33.86
N SER A 124 2.42 11.72 34.03
CA SER A 124 1.64 11.08 32.97
C SER A 124 1.37 12.03 31.81
N TRP A 125 1.00 13.28 32.09
CA TRP A 125 0.77 14.29 31.06
C TRP A 125 2.04 14.66 30.29
N VAL A 126 3.17 14.77 30.99
CA VAL A 126 4.48 15.04 30.36
C VAL A 126 4.91 13.88 29.46
N TYR A 127 4.79 12.64 29.93
CA TYR A 127 5.18 11.45 29.17
C TYR A 127 4.26 11.21 27.98
N PHE A 128 2.94 11.38 28.17
CA PHE A 128 1.98 11.35 27.08
C PHE A 128 2.37 12.36 26.00
N GLY A 129 2.53 13.63 26.36
CA GLY A 129 2.83 14.69 25.39
C GLY A 129 4.14 14.43 24.64
N LEU A 130 5.21 14.12 25.36
CA LEU A 130 6.52 13.87 24.76
C LEU A 130 6.48 12.70 23.78
N VAL A 131 5.95 11.55 24.20
CA VAL A 131 5.88 10.36 23.34
C VAL A 131 4.91 10.58 22.20
N PHE A 132 3.77 11.24 22.41
CA PHE A 132 2.80 11.55 21.36
C PHE A 132 3.41 12.39 20.24
N PHE A 133 4.08 13.51 20.56
CA PHE A 133 4.67 14.38 19.53
C PHE A 133 5.83 13.72 18.79
N VAL A 134 6.71 13.02 19.53
CA VAL A 134 7.81 12.26 18.91
C VAL A 134 7.26 11.15 18.02
N SER A 135 6.21 10.45 18.47
CA SER A 135 5.55 9.37 17.71
C SER A 135 4.84 9.89 16.46
N ILE A 136 4.20 11.07 16.50
CA ILE A 136 3.63 11.68 15.29
C ILE A 136 4.72 11.87 14.25
N VAL A 137 5.82 12.54 14.58
CA VAL A 137 6.89 12.82 13.63
C VAL A 137 7.51 11.51 13.12
N GLY A 138 7.78 10.57 14.02
CA GLY A 138 8.35 9.27 13.70
C GLY A 138 7.45 8.41 12.82
N TYR A 139 6.23 8.09 13.26
CA TYR A 139 5.34 7.18 12.54
C TYR A 139 4.73 7.81 11.29
N VAL A 140 4.33 9.09 11.31
CA VAL A 140 3.85 9.75 10.08
C VAL A 140 4.99 9.82 9.06
N GLY A 141 6.20 10.22 9.48
CA GLY A 141 7.37 10.24 8.62
C GLY A 141 7.70 8.86 8.04
N PHE A 142 7.67 7.82 8.88
CA PHE A 142 7.88 6.43 8.46
C PHE A 142 6.81 5.94 7.48
N LEU A 143 5.52 6.20 7.73
CA LEU A 143 4.43 5.82 6.83
C LEU A 143 4.52 6.56 5.49
N LEU A 144 4.87 7.85 5.50
CA LEU A 144 5.15 8.59 4.27
C LEU A 144 6.33 7.98 3.50
N PHE A 145 7.38 7.55 4.20
CA PHE A 145 8.54 6.93 3.56
C PHE A 145 8.20 5.56 2.96
N VAL A 146 7.49 4.71 3.69
CA VAL A 146 7.20 3.32 3.27
C VAL A 146 6.06 3.23 2.26
N ILE A 147 5.06 4.11 2.34
CA ILE A 147 3.86 4.06 1.49
C ILE A 147 3.85 5.22 0.50
N GLY A 148 4.08 6.44 1.00
CA GLY A 148 4.00 7.66 0.19
C GLY A 148 5.04 7.72 -0.93
N ILE A 149 6.31 7.47 -0.62
CA ILE A 149 7.39 7.52 -1.63
C ILE A 149 7.18 6.46 -2.73
N PRO A 150 6.97 5.16 -2.43
CA PRO A 150 6.70 4.18 -3.47
C PRO A 150 5.47 4.51 -4.31
N TYR A 151 4.42 5.08 -3.71
CA TYR A 151 3.24 5.53 -4.43
C TYR A 151 3.58 6.64 -5.45
N LEU A 152 4.31 7.68 -5.03
CA LEU A 152 4.70 8.78 -5.92
C LEU A 152 5.64 8.31 -7.04
N LEU A 153 6.58 7.40 -6.72
CA LEU A 153 7.45 6.77 -7.71
C LEU A 153 6.65 5.93 -8.71
N ALA A 154 5.71 5.12 -8.24
CA ALA A 154 4.84 4.34 -9.11
C ALA A 154 3.99 5.24 -10.03
N LYS A 155 3.38 6.29 -9.47
CA LYS A 155 2.58 7.27 -10.24
C LYS A 155 3.42 7.95 -11.32
N SER A 156 4.59 8.46 -10.97
CA SER A 156 5.47 9.18 -11.91
C SER A 156 6.05 8.27 -13.00
N ASN A 157 6.50 7.07 -12.64
CA ASN A 157 6.98 6.07 -13.60
C ASN A 157 5.85 5.65 -14.55
N SER A 158 4.67 5.39 -14.00
CA SER A 158 3.50 4.99 -14.78
C SER A 158 3.09 6.05 -15.80
N LYS A 159 3.01 7.32 -15.40
CA LYS A 159 2.79 8.46 -16.31
C LYS A 159 3.80 8.54 -17.44
N ARG A 160 5.08 8.29 -17.13
CA ARG A 160 6.16 8.32 -18.13
C ARG A 160 5.99 7.21 -19.16
N ILE A 161 5.59 6.01 -18.73
CA ILE A 161 5.37 4.88 -19.63
C ILE A 161 4.10 5.06 -20.46
N ALA A 162 3.00 5.55 -19.86
CA ALA A 162 1.76 5.83 -20.58
C ALA A 162 1.99 6.78 -21.77
N ARG A 163 2.65 7.92 -21.53
CA ARG A 163 3.01 8.86 -22.60
C ARG A 163 3.88 8.23 -23.69
N LYS A 164 4.86 7.41 -23.30
CA LYS A 164 5.71 6.72 -24.27
C LYS A 164 4.90 5.77 -25.16
N ASN A 165 3.91 5.08 -24.61
CA ASN A 165 3.05 4.18 -25.36
C ASN A 165 2.07 4.91 -26.30
N GLU A 166 1.76 6.18 -26.04
CA GLU A 166 0.93 7.03 -26.91
C GLU A 166 1.72 7.60 -28.10
N GLU A 167 3.04 7.73 -27.97
CA GLU A 167 3.95 8.26 -29.00
C GLU A 167 4.44 7.20 -30.01
N GLU A 168 4.30 5.90 -29.69
CA GLU A 168 4.66 4.74 -30.55
C GLU A 168 3.48 4.24 -31.42
#